data_AF-A0A0H2XZU8-F1
#
_entry.id   AF-A0A0H2XZU8-F1
#
_cell.length_a   1.000
_cell.length_b   1.000
_cell.length_c   1.000
_cell.angle_alpha   90.00
_cell.angle_beta   90.00
_cell.angle_gamma   90.00
#
_symmetry.space_group_name_H-M   'P 1'
#
loop_
_entity.id
_entity.type
_entity.pdbx_description
1 polymer ?
#
loop_
_entity_poly.entity_id
_entity_poly.type
_entity_poly.pdbx_seq_one_letter_code
_entity_poly.pdbx_strand_id
1 'polypeptide(L)'
;MIDHLSFGVAHIDRSRTFYDSALGALGYKRLYSDDSAIGYGTTEPELWLQHAARPVVADPESGMHLSFKAASPVEVDAFYRAALAHGGKDNGGPGKREHYGPGYYAAFVVDPDGYRLEAHCELDNVV
;
A
#
# COMPACT_ATOMS: atom_id res chain seq x y z
N MET A 1 -8.65 11.81 10.58
CA MET A 1 -9.07 12.38 9.27
C MET A 1 -7.80 12.68 8.50
N ILE A 2 -7.63 12.10 7.32
CA ILE A 2 -6.53 12.42 6.40
C ILE A 2 -7.19 12.69 5.05
N ASP A 3 -6.90 13.84 4.46
CA ASP A 3 -7.39 14.24 3.13
C ASP A 3 -6.52 13.61 2.05
N HIS A 4 -5.22 13.83 2.12
CA HIS A 4 -4.22 13.13 1.32
C HIS A 4 -2.92 12.96 2.11
N LEU A 5 -2.05 12.07 1.62
CA LEU A 5 -0.71 11.84 2.12
C LEU A 5 0.30 11.96 0.97
N SER A 6 1.48 12.51 1.24
CA SER A 6 2.60 12.49 0.29
C SER A 6 3.89 11.99 0.91
N PHE A 7 4.71 11.28 0.15
CA PHE A 7 6.07 10.94 0.53
C PHE A 7 7.00 10.83 -0.69
N GLY A 8 8.30 10.97 -0.41
CA GLY A 8 9.35 10.89 -1.42
C GLY A 8 9.72 9.45 -1.76
N VAL A 9 9.98 9.17 -3.03
CA VAL A 9 10.55 7.91 -3.54
C VAL A 9 11.81 8.19 -4.35
N ALA A 10 12.75 7.25 -4.36
CA ALA A 10 14.01 7.43 -5.09
C ALA A 10 13.84 7.32 -6.61
N HIS A 11 12.88 6.50 -7.08
CA HIS A 11 12.70 6.24 -8.51
C HIS A 11 11.22 6.13 -8.90
N ILE A 12 10.69 7.15 -9.57
CA ILE A 12 9.27 7.24 -9.96
C ILE A 12 8.82 6.04 -10.78
N ASP A 13 9.58 5.59 -11.78
CA ASP A 13 9.16 4.47 -12.64
C ASP A 13 9.09 3.12 -11.90
N ARG A 14 10.01 2.91 -10.94
CA ARG A 14 10.02 1.71 -10.09
C ARG A 14 8.81 1.72 -9.17
N SER A 15 8.57 2.85 -8.49
CA SER A 15 7.41 3.02 -7.62
C SER A 15 6.10 2.95 -8.42
N ARG A 16 6.05 3.51 -9.63
CA ARG A 16 4.90 3.41 -10.55
C ARG A 16 4.52 1.96 -10.80
N THR A 17 5.47 1.14 -11.22
CA THR A 17 5.24 -0.28 -11.53
C THR A 17 4.70 -1.04 -10.31
N PHE A 18 5.29 -0.78 -9.14
CA PHE A 18 4.88 -1.40 -7.89
C PHE A 18 3.47 -0.96 -7.45
N TYR A 19 3.22 0.35 -7.35
CA TYR A 19 1.97 0.90 -6.82
C TYR A 19 0.80 0.75 -7.80
N ASP A 20 1.02 0.79 -9.12
CA ASP A 20 0.00 0.42 -10.11
C ASP A 20 -0.53 -1.00 -9.87
N SER A 21 0.38 -1.93 -9.61
CA SER A 21 0.05 -3.35 -9.41
C SER A 21 -0.60 -3.58 -8.05
N ALA A 22 0.01 -3.07 -6.98
CA ALA A 22 -0.47 -3.28 -5.62
C ALA A 22 -1.80 -2.57 -5.38
N LEU A 23 -1.89 -1.26 -5.66
CA LEU A 23 -3.11 -0.50 -5.41
C LEU A 23 -4.21 -0.80 -6.44
N GLY A 24 -3.84 -1.17 -7.68
CA GLY A 24 -4.79 -1.64 -8.68
C GLY A 24 -5.53 -2.90 -8.26
N ALA A 25 -4.88 -3.80 -7.50
CA ALA A 25 -5.53 -4.99 -6.92
C ALA A 25 -6.62 -4.66 -5.88
N LEU A 26 -6.59 -3.45 -5.33
CA LEU A 26 -7.57 -2.92 -4.38
C LEU A 26 -8.58 -1.96 -5.05
N GLY A 27 -8.53 -1.83 -6.38
CA GLY A 27 -9.44 -0.96 -7.14
C GLY A 27 -9.05 0.53 -7.21
N TYR A 28 -7.92 0.94 -6.63
CA TYR A 28 -7.40 2.29 -6.81
C TYR A 28 -6.81 2.49 -8.20
N LYS A 29 -6.75 3.74 -8.64
CA LYS A 29 -6.26 4.13 -9.97
C LYS A 29 -5.17 5.16 -9.84
N ARG A 30 -4.24 5.17 -10.80
CA ARG A 30 -3.36 6.29 -11.03
C ARG A 30 -4.15 7.41 -11.71
N LEU A 31 -4.45 8.46 -10.96
CA LEU A 31 -5.25 9.60 -11.40
C LEU A 31 -4.36 10.77 -11.89
N TYR A 32 -3.09 10.77 -11.50
CA TYR A 32 -2.09 11.71 -11.96
C TYR A 32 -0.74 11.02 -12.19
N SER A 33 0.00 11.43 -13.21
CA SER A 33 1.39 11.02 -13.40
C SER A 33 2.15 12.02 -14.25
N ASP A 34 3.34 12.37 -13.80
CA ASP A 34 4.40 12.97 -14.63
C ASP A 34 5.75 12.33 -14.28
N ASP A 35 6.86 12.96 -14.69
CA ASP A 35 8.22 12.47 -14.44
C ASP A 35 8.68 12.66 -12.97
N SER A 36 7.97 13.49 -12.21
CA SER A 36 8.33 13.91 -10.86
C SER A 36 7.37 13.42 -9.79
N ALA A 37 6.13 13.06 -10.15
CA ALA A 37 5.11 12.68 -9.20
C ALA A 37 4.05 11.72 -9.77
N ILE A 38 3.42 10.98 -8.86
CA ILE A 38 2.29 10.09 -9.14
C ILE A 38 1.21 10.33 -8.08
N GLY A 39 -0.05 10.40 -8.51
CA GLY A 39 -1.22 10.49 -7.62
C GLY A 39 -2.14 9.29 -7.79
N TYR A 40 -2.44 8.59 -6.70
CA TYR A 40 -3.35 7.45 -6.65
C TYR A 40 -4.60 7.75 -5.82
N GLY A 41 -5.73 7.19 -6.23
CA GLY A 41 -6.98 7.24 -5.49
C GLY A 41 -8.13 6.62 -6.28
N THR A 42 -9.37 6.82 -5.83
CA THR A 42 -10.57 6.30 -6.53
C THR A 42 -11.18 7.31 -7.49
N THR A 43 -11.50 8.51 -6.99
CA THR A 43 -12.06 9.64 -7.74
C THR A 43 -11.13 10.84 -7.79
N GLU A 44 -10.32 11.03 -6.75
CA GLU A 44 -9.32 12.08 -6.63
C GLU A 44 -8.04 11.51 -5.99
N PRO A 45 -6.86 12.12 -6.21
CA PRO A 45 -5.61 11.61 -5.64
C PRO A 45 -5.55 11.79 -4.11
N GLU A 46 -5.51 10.67 -3.39
CA GLU A 46 -5.39 10.60 -1.92
C GLU A 46 -3.96 10.24 -1.49
N LEU A 47 -3.21 9.55 -2.35
CA LEU A 47 -1.82 9.20 -2.13
C LEU A 47 -0.91 9.79 -3.21
N TRP A 48 0.12 10.51 -2.79
CA TRP A 48 1.10 11.14 -3.66
C TRP A 48 2.51 10.58 -3.43
N LEU A 49 3.12 10.12 -4.52
CA LEU A 49 4.53 9.75 -4.56
C LEU A 49 5.29 10.84 -5.29
N GLN A 50 6.36 11.36 -4.72
CA GLN A 50 7.19 12.41 -5.34
C GLN A 50 8.62 11.92 -5.50
N HIS A 51 9.27 12.23 -6.62
CA HIS A 51 10.69 12.01 -6.77
C HIS A 51 11.43 12.86 -5.73
N ALA A 52 12.22 12.22 -4.88
CA ALA A 52 13.03 12.90 -3.89
C ALA A 52 14.49 12.46 -4.02
N ALA A 53 15.41 13.42 -4.10
CA ALA A 53 16.85 13.13 -4.08
C ALA A 53 17.29 12.47 -2.75
N ARG A 54 16.53 12.70 -1.67
CA ARG A 54 16.72 12.10 -0.35
C ARG A 54 15.34 11.78 0.24
N PRO A 55 14.74 10.62 -0.11
CA PRO A 55 13.49 10.19 0.52
C PRO A 55 13.71 9.95 2.01
N VAL A 56 12.62 9.92 2.79
CA VAL A 56 12.70 9.60 4.21
C VAL A 56 13.29 8.21 4.36
N VAL A 57 14.35 8.08 5.17
CA VAL A 57 15.02 6.79 5.41
C VAL A 57 14.02 5.85 6.05
N ALA A 58 13.75 4.74 5.37
CA ALA A 58 12.89 3.69 5.91
C ALA A 58 13.50 3.09 7.18
N ASP A 59 12.69 3.02 8.22
CA ASP A 59 13.06 2.42 9.50
C ASP A 59 11.96 1.41 9.90
N PRO A 60 12.26 0.10 9.92
CA PRO A 60 11.30 -0.93 10.28
C PRO A 60 10.85 -0.84 11.75
N GLU A 61 11.63 -0.18 12.61
CA GLU A 61 11.34 0.00 14.04
C GLU A 61 10.56 1.30 14.34
N SER A 62 10.36 2.17 13.33
CA SER A 62 9.68 3.47 13.50
C SER A 62 8.20 3.39 13.87
N GLY A 63 7.56 2.22 13.76
CA GLY A 63 6.12 2.06 13.95
C GLY A 63 5.26 2.57 12.79
N MET A 64 5.82 3.31 11.82
CA MET A 64 5.09 3.84 10.66
C MET A 64 4.75 2.75 9.64
N HIS A 65 3.50 2.72 9.20
CA HIS A 65 3.06 2.00 8.00
C HIS A 65 1.82 2.70 7.42
N LEU A 66 1.46 2.35 6.19
CA LEU A 66 0.28 2.88 5.50
C LEU A 66 -0.70 1.75 5.22
N SER A 67 -1.93 1.92 5.67
CA SER A 67 -2.99 0.91 5.53
C SER A 67 -4.02 1.35 4.50
N PHE A 68 -4.28 0.48 3.53
CA PHE A 68 -5.27 0.66 2.48
C PHE A 68 -6.49 -0.24 2.72
N LYS A 69 -7.69 0.30 2.51
CA LYS A 69 -8.92 -0.45 2.70
C LYS A 69 -9.20 -1.29 1.46
N ALA A 70 -9.32 -2.60 1.66
CA ALA A 70 -9.79 -3.55 0.67
C ALA A 70 -11.30 -3.81 0.84
N ALA A 71 -11.99 -4.17 -0.23
CA ALA A 71 -13.40 -4.56 -0.16
C ALA A 71 -13.59 -6.02 0.26
N SER A 72 -12.55 -6.86 0.18
CA SER A 72 -12.64 -8.28 0.54
C SER A 72 -11.29 -8.93 0.85
N PRO A 73 -11.27 -10.12 1.48
CA PRO A 73 -10.04 -10.89 1.67
C PRO A 73 -9.35 -11.27 0.36
N VAL A 74 -10.14 -11.47 -0.71
CA VAL A 74 -9.62 -11.79 -2.04
C VAL A 74 -8.79 -10.63 -2.59
N GLU A 75 -9.21 -9.37 -2.33
CA GLU A 75 -8.45 -8.18 -2.72
C GLU A 75 -7.18 -8.02 -1.86
N VAL A 76 -7.23 -8.33 -0.56
CA VAL A 76 -6.04 -8.36 0.31
C VAL A 76 -5.01 -9.38 -0.22
N ASP A 77 -5.45 -10.58 -0.57
CA ASP A 77 -4.60 -11.62 -1.15
C ASP A 77 -4.04 -11.21 -2.53
N ALA A 78 -4.85 -10.52 -3.34
CA ALA A 78 -4.42 -10.02 -4.64
C ALA A 78 -3.38 -8.90 -4.51
N PHE A 79 -3.59 -7.94 -3.59
CA PHE A 79 -2.63 -6.90 -3.24
C PHE A 79 -1.29 -7.51 -2.85
N TYR A 80 -1.29 -8.46 -1.92
CA TYR A 80 -0.07 -9.10 -1.43
C TYR A 80 0.70 -9.77 -2.56
N ARG A 81 0.03 -10.59 -3.37
CA ARG A 81 0.68 -11.27 -4.52
C ARG A 81 1.20 -10.28 -5.56
N ALA A 82 0.42 -9.24 -5.89
CA ALA A 82 0.79 -8.24 -6.87
C ALA A 82 2.02 -7.44 -6.40
N ALA A 83 2.06 -7.04 -5.13
CA ALA A 83 3.18 -6.35 -4.52
C ALA A 83 4.47 -7.18 -4.57
N LEU A 84 4.42 -8.45 -4.15
CA LEU A 84 5.59 -9.35 -4.19
C LEU A 84 6.11 -9.58 -5.61
N ALA A 85 5.20 -9.73 -6.58
CA ALA A 85 5.58 -9.93 -7.98
C ALA A 85 6.27 -8.71 -8.61
N HIS A 86 6.09 -7.51 -8.03
CA HIS A 86 6.59 -6.24 -8.59
C HIS A 86 7.61 -5.55 -7.68
N GLY A 87 8.41 -6.32 -6.95
CA GLY A 87 9.57 -5.83 -6.20
C GLY A 87 9.31 -5.51 -4.73
N GLY A 88 8.09 -5.78 -4.24
CA GLY A 88 7.80 -5.76 -2.82
C GLY A 88 8.44 -6.94 -2.09
N LYS A 89 8.61 -6.78 -0.77
CA LYS A 89 9.06 -7.85 0.12
C LYS A 89 7.95 -8.24 1.09
N ASP A 90 7.95 -9.50 1.51
CA ASP A 90 7.04 -9.97 2.54
C ASP A 90 7.32 -9.24 3.87
N ASN A 91 6.24 -8.85 4.55
CA ASN A 91 6.27 -8.29 5.90
C ASN A 91 5.13 -8.86 6.77
N GLY A 92 4.51 -9.96 6.34
CA GLY A 92 3.36 -10.59 6.98
C GLY A 92 2.29 -10.97 5.96
N GLY A 93 2.30 -12.23 5.52
CA GLY A 93 1.34 -12.76 4.55
C GLY A 93 -0.15 -12.63 4.96
N PRO A 94 -1.08 -12.80 4.01
CA PRO A 94 -2.50 -12.61 4.26
C PRO A 94 -3.03 -13.52 5.38
N GLY A 95 -3.87 -12.95 6.26
CA GLY A 95 -4.51 -13.72 7.31
C GLY A 95 -5.26 -12.88 8.32
N LYS A 96 -5.95 -13.55 9.23
CA LYS A 96 -6.61 -12.90 10.38
C LYS A 96 -5.57 -12.29 11.32
N ARG A 97 -5.91 -11.15 11.92
CA ARG A 97 -5.16 -10.46 12.97
C ARG A 97 -6.02 -10.38 14.22
N GLU A 98 -6.25 -11.54 14.85
CA GLU A 98 -7.15 -11.67 16.01
C GLU A 98 -6.75 -10.78 17.20
N HIS A 99 -5.48 -10.39 17.27
CA HIS A 99 -4.95 -9.48 18.28
C HIS A 99 -5.25 -7.99 18.01
N TYR A 100 -5.71 -7.63 16.80
CA TYR A 100 -6.20 -6.27 16.47
C TYR A 100 -7.70 -6.14 16.66
N GLY A 101 -8.43 -7.24 16.46
CA GLY A 101 -9.85 -7.32 16.70
C GLY A 101 -10.48 -8.51 15.98
N PRO A 102 -11.71 -8.87 16.36
CA PRO A 102 -12.45 -9.91 15.67
C PRO A 102 -12.73 -9.45 14.22
N GLY A 103 -12.37 -10.28 13.23
CA GLY A 103 -12.70 -10.03 11.82
C GLY A 103 -11.66 -9.29 11.01
N TYR A 104 -10.62 -8.76 11.65
CA TYR A 104 -9.56 -8.04 10.96
C TYR A 104 -8.72 -9.00 10.09
N TYR A 105 -8.81 -8.88 8.78
CA TYR A 105 -8.02 -9.66 7.82
C TYR A 105 -7.10 -8.73 7.04
N ALA A 106 -5.79 -9.03 7.05
CA ALA A 106 -4.80 -8.13 6.47
C ALA A 106 -3.59 -8.87 5.89
N ALA A 107 -2.85 -8.16 5.05
CA ALA A 107 -1.54 -8.54 4.54
C ALA A 107 -0.60 -7.35 4.53
N PHE A 108 0.69 -7.60 4.71
CA PHE A 108 1.72 -6.58 4.87
C PHE A 108 2.87 -6.83 3.89
N VAL A 109 3.33 -5.76 3.27
CA VAL A 109 4.49 -5.78 2.36
C VAL A 109 5.39 -4.58 2.63
N VAL A 110 6.64 -4.68 2.22
CA VAL A 110 7.56 -3.54 2.13
C VAL A 110 7.71 -3.15 0.67
N ASP A 111 7.54 -1.87 0.37
CA ASP A 111 7.72 -1.34 -0.98
C ASP A 111 9.23 -1.27 -1.38
N PRO A 112 9.55 -0.94 -2.64
CA PRO A 112 10.93 -0.85 -3.11
C PRO A 112 11.82 0.19 -2.41
N ASP A 113 11.24 1.18 -1.74
CA ASP A 113 11.93 2.24 -1.01
C ASP A 113 11.99 1.97 0.51
N GLY A 114 11.37 0.89 0.98
CA GLY A 114 11.39 0.43 2.37
C GLY A 114 10.15 0.81 3.19
N TYR A 115 9.15 1.45 2.57
CA TYR A 115 7.89 1.80 3.23
C TYR A 115 7.05 0.56 3.48
N ARG A 116 6.55 0.43 4.72
CA ARG A 116 5.66 -0.67 5.11
C ARG A 116 4.24 -0.32 4.73
N LEU A 117 3.61 -1.22 3.99
CA LEU A 117 2.24 -1.07 3.51
C LEU A 117 1.39 -2.24 4.03
N GLU A 118 0.12 -1.95 4.25
CA GLU A 118 -0.90 -2.91 4.66
C GLU A 118 -2.09 -2.78 3.72
N ALA A 119 -2.72 -3.90 3.38
CA ALA A 119 -4.10 -3.92 2.91
C ALA A 119 -4.94 -4.69 3.93
N HIS A 120 -6.09 -4.13 4.33
CA HIS A 120 -6.99 -4.77 5.28
C HIS A 120 -8.45 -4.70 4.85
N CYS A 121 -9.25 -5.66 5.33
CA CYS A 121 -10.70 -5.63 5.30
C CYS A 121 -11.27 -6.22 6.58
N GLU A 122 -12.55 -5.95 6.84
CA GLU A 122 -13.32 -6.62 7.90
C GLU A 122 -14.06 -7.82 7.30
N LEU A 123 -14.05 -8.94 8.01
CA LEU A 123 -14.84 -10.12 7.65
C LEU A 123 -16.27 -9.99 8.18
N ASP A 124 -17.26 -9.97 7.28
CA ASP A 124 -18.69 -9.77 7.60
C ASP A 124 -19.36 -10.89 8.45
N ASN A 125 -18.61 -11.84 9.02
CA ASN A 125 -19.17 -12.96 9.79
C ASN A 125 -18.28 -13.36 10.97
N VAL A 126 -18.03 -12.44 11.88
CA VAL A 126 -17.47 -12.80 13.19
C VAL A 126 -18.61 -13.07 14.14
N VAL A 127 -19.06 -14.33 14.17
CA VAL A 127 -19.86 -14.86 15.28
C VAL A 127 -18.91 -15.27 16.40
#